data_AF-A0A7R9DQ96-F1
#
_entry.id   AF-A0A7R9DQ96-F1
#
_cell.length_a   1.000
_cell.length_b   1.000
_cell.length_c   1.000
_cell.angle_alpha   90.00
_cell.angle_beta   90.00
_cell.angle_gamma   90.00
#
_symmetry.space_group_name_H-M   'P 1'
#
loop_
_entity.id
_entity.type
_entity.pdbx_description
1 polymer ?
#
loop_
_entity_poly.entity_id
_entity_poly.type
_entity_poly.pdbx_seq_one_letter_code
_entity_poly.pdbx_strand_id
1 'polypeptide(L)'
;IADPCAEKHCGAGRVCVLDELEQAQCVCIPTCPEEADPRRKVCSNHNETWGSDCEVYQMRCWCDKGGPECKGEEYKHVHIEYYGECTEEEKADFPRRMRDWLFNIMRDLADRQELTPHYLKMEREAENNLTRRWSNAAVWNSVSRHELFPIRAPLMALEHCIAPFLDSCDVNDDHRITLKEWGKCLQLDEVC
;
A
#
# COMPACT_ATOMS: atom_id res chain seq x y z
N ILE A 1 -18.18 7.18 36.43
CA ILE A 1 -18.40 8.24 35.42
C ILE A 1 -17.83 7.68 34.13
N ALA A 2 -18.68 7.47 33.12
CA ALA A 2 -18.21 7.00 31.82
C ALA A 2 -17.58 8.19 31.09
N ASP A 3 -16.35 8.03 30.61
CA ASP A 3 -15.70 9.04 29.77
C ASP A 3 -16.48 9.16 28.44
N PRO A 4 -17.07 10.31 28.11
CA PRO A 4 -17.81 10.50 26.86
C PRO A 4 -16.98 10.25 25.59
N CYS A 5 -15.65 10.31 25.70
CA CYS A 5 -14.73 9.99 24.60
C CYS A 5 -14.40 8.50 24.47
N ALA A 6 -14.70 7.66 25.48
CA ALA A 6 -14.35 6.24 25.44
C ALA A 6 -15.11 5.45 24.36
N GLU A 7 -16.35 5.84 24.06
CA GLU A 7 -17.18 5.19 23.03
C GLU A 7 -17.23 5.96 21.70
N LYS A 8 -16.60 7.14 21.64
CA LYS A 8 -16.65 8.01 20.44
C LYS A 8 -15.48 7.71 19.51
N HIS A 9 -15.77 7.04 18.40
CA HIS A 9 -14.79 6.83 17.33
C HIS A 9 -14.67 8.08 16.43
N CYS A 10 -13.49 8.70 16.45
CA CYS A 10 -13.13 9.76 15.50
C CYS A 10 -12.45 9.15 14.26
N GLY A 11 -12.68 9.75 13.08
CA GLY A 11 -12.01 9.34 11.84
C GLY A 11 -10.50 9.63 11.86
N ALA A 12 -9.78 9.13 10.84
CA ALA A 12 -8.33 9.34 10.72
C ALA A 12 -7.95 10.83 10.80
N GLY A 13 -6.87 11.13 11.54
CA GLY A 13 -6.39 12.50 11.74
C GLY A 13 -7.13 13.30 12.80
N ARG A 14 -8.06 12.69 13.54
CA ARG A 14 -8.88 13.34 14.57
C ARG A 14 -8.77 12.63 15.92
N VAL A 15 -8.81 13.41 16.99
CA VAL A 15 -8.83 12.93 18.38
C VAL A 15 -10.10 13.40 19.08
N CYS A 16 -10.59 12.59 20.01
CA CYS A 16 -11.71 13.00 20.85
C CYS A 16 -11.21 13.87 22.00
N VAL A 17 -11.82 15.06 22.15
CA VAL A 17 -11.62 15.96 23.29
C VAL A 17 -12.97 16.32 23.89
N LEU A 18 -13.00 16.61 25.19
CA LEU A 18 -14.17 17.16 25.84
C LEU A 18 -14.15 18.68 25.70
N ASP A 19 -15.25 19.27 25.23
CA ASP A 19 -15.45 20.72 25.20
C ASP A 19 -15.77 21.27 26.61
N GLU A 20 -15.88 22.59 26.76
CA GLU A 20 -16.21 23.28 28.03
C GLU A 20 -17.52 22.78 28.66
N LEU A 21 -18.41 22.18 27.86
CA LEU A 21 -19.68 21.60 28.27
C LEU A 21 -19.60 20.10 28.57
N GLU A 22 -18.40 19.54 28.74
CA GLU A 22 -18.12 18.10 28.92
C GLU A 22 -18.68 17.22 27.77
N GLN A 23 -18.84 17.80 26.58
CA GLN A 23 -19.29 17.08 25.39
C GLN A 23 -18.11 16.57 24.58
N ALA A 24 -18.14 15.29 24.23
CA ALA A 24 -17.13 14.70 23.36
C ALA A 24 -17.20 15.28 21.95
N GLN A 25 -16.11 15.84 21.45
CA GLN A 25 -15.96 16.39 20.10
C GLN A 25 -14.70 15.84 19.43
N CYS A 26 -14.78 15.55 18.13
CA CYS A 26 -13.61 15.16 17.34
C CYS A 26 -12.95 16.42 16.76
N VAL A 27 -11.73 16.70 17.20
CA VAL A 27 -10.88 17.79 16.68
C VAL A 27 -9.70 17.20 15.91
N CYS A 28 -9.06 17.99 15.05
CA CYS A 28 -7.86 17.53 14.36
C CYS A 28 -6.73 17.28 15.38
N ILE A 29 -5.87 16.29 15.11
CA ILE A 29 -4.69 16.02 15.96
C ILE A 29 -3.87 17.31 16.08
N PRO A 30 -3.54 17.79 17.30
CA PRO A 30 -2.77 19.02 17.46
C PRO A 30 -1.26 18.80 17.26
N THR A 31 -0.74 17.65 17.70
CA THR A 31 0.69 17.33 17.62
C THR A 31 0.85 15.85 17.32
N CYS A 32 1.62 15.54 16.28
CA CYS A 32 2.01 14.18 15.94
C CYS A 32 3.30 13.78 16.66
N PRO A 33 3.45 12.51 17.06
CA PRO A 33 4.70 12.02 17.62
C PRO A 33 5.82 12.06 16.56
N GLU A 34 7.04 12.36 16.97
CA GLU A 34 8.20 12.26 16.08
C GLU A 34 8.52 10.79 15.80
N GLU A 35 8.50 10.40 14.54
CA GLU A 35 8.86 9.06 14.10
C GLU A 35 10.35 8.99 13.74
N ALA A 36 11.10 8.24 14.53
CA ALA A 36 12.54 8.04 14.32
C ALA A 36 12.86 6.93 13.31
N ASP A 37 11.92 6.01 13.07
CA ASP A 37 12.10 4.92 12.11
C ASP A 37 11.83 5.41 10.68
N PRO A 38 12.84 5.41 9.79
CA PRO A 38 12.65 5.81 8.39
C PRO A 38 11.55 5.02 7.66
N ARG A 39 11.25 3.80 8.10
CA ARG A 39 10.21 2.95 7.51
C ARG A 39 8.79 3.44 7.80
N ARG A 40 8.61 4.28 8.84
CA ARG A 40 7.33 4.86 9.23
C ARG A 40 7.03 6.21 8.59
N LYS A 41 8.01 6.78 7.89
CA LYS A 41 7.78 7.91 7.00
C LYS A 41 6.78 7.52 5.92
N VAL A 42 6.14 8.49 5.29
CA VAL A 42 5.17 8.21 4.23
C VAL A 42 5.34 9.15 3.07
N CYS A 43 4.98 8.73 1.87
CA CYS A 43 4.86 9.58 0.71
C CYS A 43 3.39 9.73 0.32
N SER A 44 2.97 10.96 0.04
CA SER A 44 1.61 11.26 -0.39
C SER A 44 1.44 11.15 -1.90
N ASN A 45 0.19 11.15 -2.36
CA ASN A 45 -0.18 11.24 -3.78
C ASN A 45 0.32 12.54 -4.48
N HIS A 46 0.85 13.51 -3.72
CA HIS A 46 1.49 14.72 -4.25
C HIS A 46 3.01 14.56 -4.40
N ASN A 47 3.53 13.34 -4.25
CA ASN A 47 4.95 13.00 -4.29
C ASN A 47 5.78 13.76 -3.24
N GLU A 48 5.16 14.04 -2.09
CA GLU A 48 5.79 14.69 -0.95
C GLU A 48 6.04 13.66 0.17
N THR A 49 7.24 13.68 0.75
CA THR A 49 7.58 12.84 1.90
C THR A 49 7.22 13.53 3.21
N TRP A 50 6.52 12.81 4.08
CA TRP A 50 6.06 13.24 5.40
C TRP A 50 6.75 12.42 6.49
N GLY A 51 6.85 13.00 7.70
CA GLY A 51 7.51 12.36 8.83
C GLY A 51 6.77 11.12 9.33
N SER A 52 5.44 11.12 9.23
CA SER A 52 4.57 10.01 9.63
C SER A 52 3.22 10.06 8.91
N ASP A 53 2.48 8.95 8.99
CA ASP A 53 1.07 8.87 8.58
C ASP A 53 0.18 9.86 9.35
N CYS A 54 0.49 10.09 10.63
CA CYS A 54 -0.20 11.07 11.47
C CYS A 54 -0.22 12.46 10.83
N GLU A 55 0.92 12.94 10.31
CA GLU A 55 1.04 14.28 9.72
C GLU A 55 0.17 14.42 8.45
N VAL A 56 0.08 13.38 7.63
CA VAL A 56 -0.75 13.37 6.43
C VAL A 56 -2.23 13.48 6.80
N TYR A 57 -2.68 12.68 7.78
CA TYR A 57 -4.07 12.74 8.23
C TYR A 57 -4.40 14.04 8.97
N GLN A 58 -3.44 14.59 9.71
CA GLN A 58 -3.55 15.89 10.35
C GLN A 58 -3.75 17.00 9.31
N MET A 59 -2.90 17.04 8.28
CA MET A 59 -3.00 18.02 7.18
C MET A 59 -4.36 17.91 6.47
N ARG A 60 -4.79 16.68 6.15
CA ARG A 60 -6.11 16.44 5.56
C ARG A 60 -7.22 16.99 6.45
N CYS A 61 -7.16 16.75 7.76
CA CYS A 61 -8.15 17.24 8.70
C CYS A 61 -8.22 18.76 8.75
N TRP A 62 -7.07 19.44 8.78
CA TRP A 62 -7.02 20.91 8.77
C TRP A 62 -7.62 21.48 7.49
N CYS A 63 -7.29 20.90 6.34
CA CYS A 63 -7.83 21.33 5.06
C CYS A 63 -9.33 21.03 4.91
N ASP A 64 -9.81 19.88 5.40
CA ASP A 64 -11.24 19.58 5.46
C ASP A 64 -12.03 20.60 6.29
N LYS A 65 -11.43 21.11 7.37
CA LYS A 65 -12.03 22.12 8.25
C LYS A 65 -11.85 23.56 7.78
N GLY A 66 -11.04 23.81 6.75
CA GLY A 66 -10.65 25.16 6.35
C GLY A 66 -9.86 25.89 7.43
N GLY A 67 -9.06 25.17 8.21
CA GLY A 67 -8.21 25.73 9.26
C GLY A 67 -7.06 26.56 8.68
N PRO A 68 -6.53 27.53 9.45
CA PRO A 68 -5.41 28.37 9.01
C PRO A 68 -4.11 27.57 8.79
N GLU A 69 -3.95 26.38 9.39
CA GLU A 69 -2.79 25.51 9.20
C GLU A 69 -2.82 24.73 7.87
N CYS A 70 -3.92 24.80 7.11
CA CYS A 70 -4.01 24.13 5.81
C CYS A 70 -3.04 24.75 4.80
N LYS A 71 -2.20 23.92 4.17
CA LYS A 71 -1.25 24.34 3.13
C LYS A 71 -1.90 24.70 1.79
N GLY A 72 -3.09 24.15 1.50
CA GLY A 72 -3.80 24.37 0.23
C GLY A 72 -5.02 23.47 0.06
N GLU A 73 -5.92 23.86 -0.84
CA GLU A 73 -7.15 23.09 -1.15
C GLU A 73 -6.85 21.71 -1.74
N GLU A 74 -5.72 21.57 -2.44
CA GLU A 74 -5.22 20.31 -3.00
C GLU A 74 -4.94 19.23 -1.93
N TYR A 75 -4.73 19.64 -0.68
CA TYR A 75 -4.48 18.72 0.44
C TYR A 75 -5.76 18.17 1.08
N LYS A 76 -6.96 18.62 0.67
CA LYS A 76 -8.23 18.00 1.14
C LYS A 76 -8.35 16.53 0.75
N HIS A 77 -7.77 16.16 -0.38
CA HIS A 77 -7.79 14.79 -0.90
C HIS A 77 -6.43 14.08 -0.74
N VAL A 78 -5.53 14.64 0.08
CA VAL A 78 -4.24 14.01 0.35
C VAL A 78 -4.45 12.64 0.99
N HIS A 79 -3.73 11.66 0.47
CA HIS A 79 -3.70 10.31 1.03
C HIS A 79 -2.30 9.74 0.88
N ILE A 80 -2.03 8.73 1.71
CA ILE A 80 -0.76 8.01 1.71
C ILE A 80 -0.75 7.08 0.50
N GLU A 81 0.27 7.24 -0.35
CA GLU A 81 0.51 6.36 -1.49
C GLU A 81 1.33 5.14 -1.04
N TYR A 82 2.40 5.40 -0.29
CA TYR A 82 3.29 4.37 0.27
C TYR A 82 3.96 4.85 1.57
N TYR A 83 4.36 3.88 2.41
CA TYR A 83 5.21 4.09 3.60
C TYR A 83 6.68 4.01 3.20
N GLY A 84 7.64 4.52 3.98
CA GLY A 84 9.09 4.41 3.77
C GLY A 84 9.66 5.06 2.49
N GLU A 85 10.98 5.25 2.47
CA GLU A 85 11.72 5.60 1.25
C GLU A 85 12.24 4.31 0.60
N CYS A 86 11.91 4.07 -0.68
CA CYS A 86 12.47 2.97 -1.45
C CYS A 86 13.88 3.30 -1.91
N THR A 87 14.88 2.61 -1.39
CA THR A 87 16.26 2.76 -1.86
C THR A 87 16.43 2.08 -3.22
N GLU A 88 17.40 2.54 -4.02
CA GLU A 88 17.70 1.94 -5.33
C GLU A 88 18.10 0.46 -5.23
N GLU A 89 18.77 0.07 -4.14
CA GLU A 89 19.13 -1.33 -3.86
C GLU A 89 17.90 -2.19 -3.60
N GLU A 90 16.95 -1.70 -2.79
CA GLU A 90 15.69 -2.38 -2.53
C GLU A 90 14.83 -2.45 -3.79
N LYS A 91 14.81 -1.38 -4.58
CA LYS A 91 14.11 -1.31 -5.87
C LYS A 91 14.64 -2.34 -6.87
N ALA A 92 15.97 -2.52 -6.94
CA ALA A 92 16.60 -3.51 -7.81
C ALA A 92 16.28 -4.96 -7.37
N ASP A 93 16.15 -5.19 -6.06
CA ASP A 93 15.82 -6.50 -5.50
C ASP A 93 14.31 -6.82 -5.53
N PHE A 94 13.49 -5.78 -5.67
CA PHE A 94 12.04 -5.85 -5.58
C PHE A 94 11.38 -6.84 -6.57
N PRO A 95 11.73 -6.86 -7.87
CA PRO A 95 11.12 -7.79 -8.82
C PRO A 95 11.28 -9.25 -8.39
N ARG A 96 12.45 -9.61 -7.87
CA ARG A 96 12.76 -10.96 -7.39
C ARG A 96 11.90 -11.32 -6.18
N ARG A 97 11.81 -10.43 -5.19
CA ARG A 97 10.98 -10.65 -4.00
C ARG A 97 9.49 -10.74 -4.34
N MET A 98 9.02 -9.93 -5.28
CA MET A 98 7.64 -9.96 -5.76
C MET A 98 7.31 -11.32 -6.40
N ARG A 99 8.20 -11.88 -7.24
CA ARG A 99 8.03 -13.24 -7.81
C ARG A 99 7.94 -14.33 -6.73
N ASP A 100 8.85 -14.31 -5.77
CA ASP A 100 8.87 -15.30 -4.68
C ASP A 100 7.62 -15.17 -3.79
N TRP A 101 7.19 -13.94 -3.55
CA TRP A 101 5.99 -13.65 -2.78
C TRP A 101 4.72 -14.14 -3.49
N LEU A 102 4.51 -13.79 -4.77
CA LEU A 102 3.37 -14.28 -5.57
C LEU A 102 3.29 -15.80 -5.60
N PHE A 103 4.45 -16.47 -5.71
CA PHE A 103 4.52 -17.92 -5.65
C PHE A 103 4.01 -18.47 -4.31
N ASN A 104 4.45 -17.90 -3.18
CA ASN A 104 4.02 -18.35 -1.86
C ASN A 104 2.52 -18.14 -1.64
N ILE A 105 1.96 -17.02 -2.13
CA ILE A 105 0.51 -16.79 -2.08
C ILE A 105 -0.24 -17.84 -2.90
N MET A 106 0.21 -18.13 -4.12
CA MET A 106 -0.43 -19.13 -4.97
C MET A 106 -0.41 -20.51 -4.32
N ARG A 107 0.70 -20.89 -3.66
CA ARG A 107 0.81 -22.13 -2.89
C ARG A 107 -0.14 -22.15 -1.68
N ASP A 108 -0.16 -21.10 -0.87
CA ASP A 108 -1.03 -21.01 0.30
C ASP A 108 -2.52 -21.09 -0.08
N LEU A 109 -2.91 -20.52 -1.23
CA LEU A 109 -4.27 -20.64 -1.76
C LEU A 109 -4.57 -22.04 -2.32
N ALA A 110 -3.58 -22.70 -2.92
CA ALA A 110 -3.70 -24.08 -3.35
C ALA A 110 -3.97 -24.99 -2.14
N ASP A 111 -3.24 -24.79 -1.04
CA ASP A 111 -3.39 -25.55 0.21
C ASP A 111 -4.77 -25.34 0.84
N ARG A 112 -5.32 -24.11 0.76
CA ARG A 112 -6.67 -23.77 1.22
C ARG A 112 -7.78 -24.20 0.26
N GLN A 113 -7.44 -24.75 -0.91
CA GLN A 113 -8.37 -25.14 -1.98
C GLN A 113 -9.21 -23.97 -2.51
N GLU A 114 -8.64 -22.76 -2.48
CA GLU A 114 -9.30 -21.54 -2.95
C GLU A 114 -8.98 -21.24 -4.43
N LEU A 115 -8.07 -21.99 -5.05
CA LEU A 115 -7.74 -21.88 -6.47
C LEU A 115 -8.74 -22.61 -7.37
N THR A 116 -9.00 -22.04 -8.54
CA THR A 116 -9.74 -22.75 -9.59
C THR A 116 -8.93 -23.96 -10.10
N PRO A 117 -9.58 -24.99 -10.68
CA PRO A 117 -8.87 -26.18 -11.19
C PRO A 117 -7.78 -25.86 -12.22
N HIS A 118 -7.93 -24.78 -12.97
CA HIS A 118 -6.93 -24.31 -13.93
C HIS A 118 -5.65 -23.81 -13.23
N TYR A 119 -5.79 -22.94 -12.22
CA TYR A 119 -4.67 -22.39 -11.47
C TYR A 119 -3.99 -23.44 -10.56
N LEU A 120 -4.77 -24.36 -9.99
CA LEU A 120 -4.23 -25.48 -9.22
C LEU A 120 -3.33 -26.40 -10.07
N LYS A 121 -3.70 -26.63 -11.34
CA LYS A 121 -2.85 -27.39 -12.26
C LYS A 121 -1.55 -26.64 -12.57
N MET A 122 -1.63 -25.33 -12.78
CA MET A 122 -0.45 -24.50 -13.04
C MET A 122 0.50 -24.42 -11.82
N GLU A 123 -0.03 -24.46 -10.61
CA GLU A 123 0.76 -24.54 -9.37
C GLU A 123 1.55 -25.85 -9.27
N ARG A 124 0.88 -27.00 -9.48
CA ARG A 124 1.55 -28.31 -9.48
C ARG A 124 2.62 -28.47 -10.56
N GLU A 125 2.40 -27.85 -11.72
CA GLU A 125 3.40 -27.82 -12.80
C GLU A 125 4.59 -26.93 -12.45
N ALA A 126 4.37 -25.87 -11.67
CA ALA A 126 5.38 -24.92 -11.21
C ALA A 126 6.32 -25.51 -10.15
N GLU A 127 5.89 -26.49 -9.35
CA GLU A 127 6.79 -27.20 -8.40
C GLU A 127 7.94 -27.93 -9.11
N ASN A 128 7.70 -28.39 -10.34
CA ASN A 128 8.63 -29.25 -11.09
C ASN A 128 9.55 -28.47 -12.04
N ASN A 129 9.32 -27.17 -12.27
CA ASN A 129 10.12 -26.35 -13.18
C ASN A 129 10.31 -24.93 -12.63
N LEU A 130 11.53 -24.63 -12.19
CA LEU A 130 11.89 -23.36 -11.55
C LEU A 130 11.61 -22.13 -12.43
N THR A 131 11.69 -22.26 -13.76
CA THR A 131 11.45 -21.15 -14.70
C THR A 131 9.96 -20.85 -14.86
N ARG A 132 9.10 -21.89 -14.83
CA ARG A 132 7.64 -21.73 -14.89
C ARG A 132 7.04 -21.29 -13.56
N ARG A 133 7.77 -21.52 -12.47
CA ARG A 133 7.35 -21.22 -11.10
C ARG A 133 6.87 -19.79 -10.93
N TRP A 134 7.63 -18.84 -11.45
CA TRP A 134 7.33 -17.43 -11.30
C TRP A 134 6.41 -16.91 -12.40
N SER A 135 6.48 -17.45 -13.61
CA SER A 135 5.60 -17.06 -14.72
C SER A 135 4.14 -17.43 -14.45
N ASN A 136 3.87 -18.64 -13.93
CA ASN A 136 2.51 -19.07 -13.61
C ASN A 136 1.90 -18.22 -12.47
N ALA A 137 2.69 -17.90 -11.45
CA ALA A 137 2.27 -17.06 -10.33
C ALA A 137 2.02 -15.61 -10.77
N ALA A 138 2.82 -15.08 -11.70
CA ALA A 138 2.64 -13.75 -12.25
C ALA A 138 1.41 -13.61 -13.15
N VAL A 139 1.05 -14.67 -13.90
CA VAL A 139 -0.11 -14.69 -14.80
C VAL A 139 -1.43 -14.81 -14.04
N TRP A 140 -1.44 -15.50 -12.90
CA TRP A 140 -2.65 -15.66 -12.08
C TRP A 140 -3.21 -14.32 -11.55
N ASN A 141 -2.37 -13.29 -11.41
CA ASN A 141 -2.76 -12.00 -10.89
C ASN A 141 -2.44 -10.89 -11.91
N SER A 142 -3.23 -10.76 -12.98
CA SER A 142 -3.18 -9.57 -13.83
C SER A 142 -3.66 -8.36 -13.03
N VAL A 143 -2.72 -7.60 -12.47
CA VAL A 143 -3.00 -6.66 -11.37
C VAL A 143 -3.60 -5.34 -11.84
N SER A 144 -4.75 -4.94 -11.28
CA SER A 144 -5.15 -3.53 -11.19
C SER A 144 -4.61 -2.89 -9.89
N ARG A 145 -4.21 -1.61 -9.91
CA ARG A 145 -3.65 -0.84 -8.76
C ARG A 145 -4.54 -0.94 -7.48
N HIS A 146 -5.84 -1.15 -7.63
CA HIS A 146 -6.81 -1.32 -6.53
C HIS A 146 -6.90 -2.75 -5.96
N GLU A 147 -6.45 -3.77 -6.68
CA GLU A 147 -6.52 -5.19 -6.27
C GLU A 147 -5.33 -5.64 -5.41
N LEU A 148 -4.28 -4.81 -5.31
CA LEU A 148 -3.18 -5.02 -4.35
C LEU A 148 -3.54 -4.58 -2.93
N PHE A 149 -4.62 -3.82 -2.76
CA PHE A 149 -5.01 -3.23 -1.49
C PHE A 149 -5.38 -4.27 -0.40
N PRO A 150 -6.09 -5.37 -0.72
CA PRO A 150 -6.39 -6.42 0.27
C PRO A 150 -5.16 -7.24 0.67
N ILE A 151 -4.09 -7.19 -0.12
CA ILE A 151 -2.89 -8.01 0.10
C ILE A 151 -1.78 -7.26 0.88
N ARG A 152 -1.97 -5.96 1.12
CA ARG A 152 -1.14 -5.15 2.02
C ARG A 152 -1.15 -5.63 3.48
N ALA A 153 -2.19 -6.37 3.89
CA ALA A 153 -2.48 -6.60 5.30
C ALA A 153 -1.52 -7.55 6.08
N PRO A 154 -0.52 -8.21 5.46
CA PRO A 154 0.67 -8.60 6.21
C PRO A 154 2.00 -8.50 5.44
N LEU A 155 2.22 -7.43 4.65
CA LEU A 155 3.49 -7.19 3.94
C LEU A 155 4.19 -5.90 4.42
N MET A 156 4.56 -5.84 5.70
CA MET A 156 5.27 -4.69 6.31
C MET A 156 6.68 -4.40 5.76
N ALA A 157 7.19 -5.18 4.78
CA ALA A 157 8.57 -5.05 4.30
C ALA A 157 8.72 -4.54 2.85
N LEU A 158 7.61 -4.38 2.12
CA LEU A 158 7.66 -4.03 0.69
C LEU A 158 6.70 -2.91 0.28
N GLU A 159 5.86 -2.40 1.19
CA GLU A 159 4.91 -1.31 0.88
C GLU A 159 5.58 -0.08 0.27
N HIS A 160 6.81 0.19 0.67
CA HIS A 160 7.56 1.37 0.26
C HIS A 160 8.08 1.34 -1.17
N CYS A 161 8.39 0.15 -1.69
CA CYS A 161 8.88 -0.03 -3.05
C CYS A 161 7.77 -0.44 -4.04
N ILE A 162 6.59 -0.84 -3.57
CA ILE A 162 5.48 -1.25 -4.45
C ILE A 162 5.13 -0.12 -5.42
N ALA A 163 4.78 1.08 -4.92
CA ALA A 163 4.33 2.15 -5.80
C ALA A 163 5.42 2.60 -6.80
N PRO A 164 6.66 2.91 -6.37
CA PRO A 164 7.75 3.24 -7.31
C PRO A 164 8.07 2.14 -8.31
N PHE A 165 7.88 0.87 -7.92
CA PHE A 165 8.05 -0.26 -8.83
C PHE A 165 6.91 -0.33 -9.86
N LEU A 166 5.65 -0.25 -9.43
CA LEU A 166 4.50 -0.28 -10.35
C LEU A 166 4.51 0.88 -11.33
N ASP A 167 4.87 2.09 -10.86
CA ASP A 167 5.04 3.26 -11.73
C ASP A 167 6.17 3.04 -12.75
N SER A 168 7.22 2.27 -12.42
CA SER A 168 8.25 1.89 -13.39
C SER A 168 7.81 0.82 -14.40
N CYS A 169 6.73 0.10 -14.09
CA CYS A 169 6.15 -0.92 -14.95
C CYS A 169 5.13 -0.36 -15.94
N ASP A 170 4.42 0.70 -15.56
CA ASP A 170 3.45 1.41 -16.38
C ASP A 170 4.16 2.35 -17.37
N VAL A 171 4.68 1.79 -18.45
CA VAL A 171 5.52 2.52 -19.43
C VAL A 171 4.73 3.56 -20.21
N ASN A 172 3.43 3.34 -20.38
CA ASN A 172 2.53 4.23 -21.11
C ASN A 172 1.73 5.18 -20.20
N ASP A 173 1.92 5.12 -18.88
CA ASP A 173 1.31 5.97 -17.86
C ASP A 173 -0.23 6.00 -17.97
N ASP A 174 -0.83 4.85 -18.26
CA ASP A 174 -2.30 4.71 -18.37
C ASP A 174 -2.96 4.25 -17.06
N HIS A 175 -2.16 4.18 -16.00
CA HIS A 175 -2.50 3.68 -14.66
C HIS A 175 -2.97 2.22 -14.65
N ARG A 176 -2.57 1.44 -15.65
CA ARG A 176 -2.79 -0.01 -15.75
C ARG A 176 -1.50 -0.68 -16.18
N ILE A 177 -1.26 -1.87 -15.64
CA ILE A 177 -0.10 -2.67 -16.03
C ILE A 177 -0.61 -3.87 -16.80
N THR A 178 -0.31 -3.91 -18.10
CA THR A 178 -0.65 -5.06 -18.95
C THR A 178 0.17 -6.29 -18.56
N LEU A 179 -0.28 -7.50 -18.93
CA LEU A 179 0.50 -8.72 -18.71
C LEU A 179 1.90 -8.66 -19.32
N LYS A 180 2.06 -7.94 -20.43
CA LYS A 180 3.34 -7.76 -21.11
C LYS A 180 4.28 -6.85 -20.30
N GLU A 181 3.76 -5.74 -19.80
CA GLU A 181 4.51 -4.84 -18.91
C GLU A 181 4.86 -5.54 -17.61
N TRP A 182 3.90 -6.23 -17.01
CA TRP A 182 4.09 -7.00 -15.79
C TRP A 182 5.17 -8.07 -15.94
N GLY A 183 5.10 -8.87 -17.01
CA GLY A 183 6.10 -9.89 -17.29
C GLY A 183 7.50 -9.34 -17.48
N LYS A 184 7.62 -8.22 -18.21
CA LYS A 184 8.90 -7.51 -18.40
C LYS A 184 9.44 -6.97 -17.07
N CYS A 185 8.57 -6.38 -16.25
CA CYS A 185 8.94 -5.82 -14.95
C CYS A 185 9.41 -6.87 -13.95
N LEU A 186 8.75 -8.04 -13.97
CA LEU A 186 9.17 -9.18 -13.19
C LEU A 186 10.36 -9.93 -13.80
N GLN A 187 11.00 -9.42 -14.86
CA GLN A 187 12.17 -10.06 -15.50
C GLN A 187 11.89 -11.52 -15.89
N LEU A 188 10.68 -11.79 -16.38
CA LEU A 188 10.32 -13.11 -16.87
C LEU A 188 10.82 -13.24 -18.31
N ASP A 189 11.85 -14.07 -18.50
CA ASP A 189 12.27 -14.51 -19.82
C ASP A 189 11.13 -15.39 -20.39
N GLU A 190 10.44 -14.86 -21.39
CA GLU A 190 9.25 -15.42 -22.08
C GLU A 190 7.89 -15.14 -21.40
N VAL A 191 7.32 -13.97 -21.71
CA VAL A 191 5.87 -13.88 -21.95
C VAL A 191 5.69 -13.79 -23.47
N CYS A 192 5.63 -14.95 -24.12
CA CYS A 192 5.19 -15.08 -25.52
C CYS A 192 3.67 -15.25 -25.58
#